data_AF-J9F5V7-F1
#
_entry.id   AF-J9F5V7-F1
#
_cell.length_a   1.000
_cell.length_b   1.000
_cell.length_c   1.000
_cell.angle_alpha   90.00
_cell.angle_beta   90.00
_cell.angle_gamma   90.00
#
_symmetry.space_group_name_H-M   'P 1'
#
loop_
_entity.id
_entity.type
_entity.pdbx_description
1 polymer ?
#
loop_
_entity_poly.entity_id
_entity_poly.type
_entity_poly.pdbx_seq_one_letter_code
_entity_poly.pdbx_strand_id
1 'polypeptide(L)'
;EDLNELAKVTIEGARNKLMDILCNYQGYKKCTLILVFDAYKVEGGQGSVEKYHNIHVVYTKEAETADQFIEKTVHEMGRKYHVTVATSDALEQVIILGQGAQRLSARNLR
;
A
#
# COMPACT_ATOMS: atom_id res chain seq x y z
N GLU A 1 -27.74 17.13 -7.05
CA GLU A 1 -26.64 16.29 -7.57
C GLU A 1 -25.76 15.93 -6.39
N ASP A 2 -25.71 14.64 -6.08
CA ASP A 2 -25.20 14.09 -4.82
C ASP A 2 -23.70 14.33 -4.69
N LEU A 3 -23.31 15.06 -3.64
CA LEU A 3 -21.91 15.23 -3.22
C LEU A 3 -21.18 13.89 -3.03
N ASN A 4 -21.93 12.80 -2.78
CA ASN A 4 -21.42 11.44 -2.70
C ASN A 4 -20.95 10.85 -4.05
N GLU A 5 -21.53 11.26 -5.19
CA GLU A 5 -21.09 10.79 -6.51
C GLU A 5 -19.79 11.49 -6.95
N LEU A 6 -19.66 12.80 -6.69
CA LEU A 6 -18.43 13.55 -6.92
C LEU A 6 -17.23 13.05 -6.08
N ALA A 7 -17.49 12.57 -4.86
CA ALA A 7 -16.47 11.97 -4.01
C ALA A 7 -16.00 10.59 -4.52
N LYS A 8 -16.89 9.81 -5.15
CA LYS A 8 -16.52 8.53 -5.79
C LYS A 8 -15.59 8.74 -6.99
N VAL A 9 -15.86 9.76 -7.81
CA VAL A 9 -15.05 10.12 -8.99
C VAL A 9 -13.62 10.56 -8.59
N THR A 10 -13.44 11.19 -7.43
CA THR A 10 -12.12 11.69 -7.01
C THR A 10 -11.26 10.64 -6.30
N ILE A 11 -11.83 9.81 -5.43
CA ILE A 11 -11.06 8.79 -4.68
C ILE A 11 -10.65 7.63 -5.59
N GLU A 12 -11.57 7.12 -6.41
CA GLU A 12 -11.26 6.04 -7.36
C GLU A 12 -10.24 6.51 -8.41
N GLY A 13 -10.44 7.72 -8.94
CA GLY A 13 -9.47 8.34 -9.86
C GLY A 13 -8.09 8.54 -9.24
N ALA A 14 -8.01 8.92 -7.97
CA ALA A 14 -6.74 9.04 -7.25
C ALA A 14 -6.06 7.67 -7.05
N ARG A 15 -6.82 6.62 -6.73
CA ARG A 15 -6.30 5.24 -6.63
C ARG A 15 -5.72 4.78 -7.97
N ASN A 16 -6.48 4.92 -9.05
CA ASN A 16 -6.05 4.54 -10.40
C ASN A 16 -4.77 5.27 -10.80
N LYS A 17 -4.74 6.59 -10.59
CA LYS A 17 -3.55 7.39 -10.88
C LYS A 17 -2.32 6.97 -10.05
N LEU A 18 -2.52 6.62 -8.77
CA LEU A 18 -1.42 6.12 -7.94
C LEU A 18 -0.92 4.77 -8.44
N MET A 19 -1.83 3.86 -8.81
CA MET A 19 -1.46 2.57 -9.40
C MET A 19 -0.63 2.75 -10.68
N ASP A 20 -1.05 3.64 -11.59
CA ASP A 20 -0.29 3.96 -12.81
C ASP A 20 1.13 4.49 -12.52
N ILE A 21 1.26 5.40 -11.55
CA ILE A 21 2.57 5.93 -11.13
C ILE A 21 3.46 4.80 -10.59
N LEU A 22 2.91 3.93 -9.75
CA LEU A 22 3.67 2.86 -9.11
C LEU A 22 4.03 1.73 -10.07
N CYS A 23 3.20 1.45 -11.08
CA CYS A 23 3.55 0.56 -12.19
C CYS A 23 4.81 1.02 -12.92
N ASN A 24 4.89 2.33 -13.22
CA ASN A 24 6.07 2.91 -13.86
C ASN A 24 7.28 2.87 -12.93
N TYR A 25 7.10 3.21 -11.65
CA TYR A 25 8.17 3.13 -10.65
C TYR A 25 8.72 1.71 -10.51
N GLN A 26 7.85 0.69 -10.48
CA GLN A 26 8.26 -0.72 -10.45
C GLN A 26 9.11 -1.07 -11.67
N GLY A 27 8.69 -0.67 -12.87
CA GLY A 27 9.44 -0.93 -14.10
C GLY A 27 10.84 -0.30 -14.09
N TYR A 28 10.95 0.90 -13.51
CA TYR A 28 12.23 1.61 -13.36
C TYR A 28 13.14 0.99 -12.29
N LYS A 29 12.62 0.74 -11.08
CA LYS A 29 13.39 0.21 -9.95
C LYS A 29 13.65 -1.29 -10.02
N LYS A 30 12.86 -2.03 -10.80
CA LYS A 30 12.93 -3.49 -10.95
C LYS A 30 12.85 -4.23 -9.61
N CYS A 31 11.88 -3.87 -8.77
CA CYS A 31 11.58 -4.52 -7.49
C CYS A 31 10.20 -5.19 -7.50
N THR A 32 9.90 -6.04 -6.52
CA THR A 32 8.50 -6.44 -6.27
C THR A 32 7.79 -5.30 -5.55
N LEU A 33 6.66 -4.84 -6.08
CA LEU A 33 5.89 -3.74 -5.52
C LEU A 33 4.52 -4.24 -5.05
N ILE A 34 4.22 -3.96 -3.78
CA ILE A 34 2.92 -4.23 -3.14
C ILE A 34 2.35 -2.89 -2.69
N LEU A 35 1.19 -2.52 -3.23
CA LEU A 35 0.40 -1.35 -2.85
C LEU A 35 -0.74 -1.81 -1.95
N VAL A 36 -0.89 -1.20 -0.78
CA VAL A 36 -1.93 -1.55 0.19
C VAL A 36 -2.89 -0.37 0.34
N PHE A 37 -4.17 -0.61 0.10
CA PHE A 37 -5.25 0.33 0.36
C PHE A 37 -6.04 -0.12 1.59
N ASP A 38 -6.30 0.82 2.50
CA ASP A 38 -7.18 0.60 3.64
C ASP A 38 -8.63 0.44 3.16
N ALA A 39 -9.30 -0.62 3.62
CA ALA A 39 -10.67 -0.95 3.27
C ALA A 39 -11.73 -0.31 4.18
N TYR A 40 -11.45 0.88 4.71
CA TYR A 40 -12.31 1.68 5.61
C TYR A 40 -13.78 1.92 5.19
N LYS A 41 -14.24 1.39 4.04
CA LYS A 41 -15.61 1.61 3.51
C LYS A 41 -16.32 0.35 2.99
N VAL A 42 -15.80 -0.86 3.25
CA VAL A 42 -16.46 -2.11 2.80
C VAL A 42 -16.85 -2.97 4.01
N GLU A 43 -18.08 -2.80 4.48
CA GLU A 43 -18.69 -3.65 5.51
C GLU A 43 -18.76 -5.11 5.01
N GLY A 44 -18.25 -6.07 5.79
CA GLY A 44 -18.14 -7.48 5.39
C GLY A 44 -16.99 -7.79 4.42
N GLY A 45 -16.07 -6.85 4.17
CA GLY A 45 -14.96 -7.03 3.24
C GLY A 45 -13.95 -8.09 3.71
N GLN A 46 -13.79 -9.18 2.96
CA GLN A 46 -12.80 -10.23 3.26
C GLN A 46 -11.35 -9.84 2.92
N GLY A 47 -11.14 -8.63 2.41
CA GLY A 47 -9.90 -8.22 1.77
C GLY A 47 -9.77 -8.83 0.37
N SER A 48 -8.88 -8.28 -0.44
CA SER A 48 -8.58 -8.83 -1.76
C SER A 48 -7.14 -8.55 -2.16
N VAL A 49 -6.61 -9.43 -2.99
CA VAL A 49 -5.33 -9.24 -3.65
C VAL A 49 -5.57 -9.34 -5.13
N GLU A 50 -5.22 -8.29 -5.85
CA GLU A 50 -5.32 -8.24 -7.30
C GLU A 50 -3.98 -7.85 -7.92
N LYS A 51 -3.79 -8.23 -9.18
CA LYS A 51 -2.63 -7.84 -9.95
C LYS A 51 -3.03 -6.70 -10.88
N TYR A 52 -2.45 -5.53 -10.68
CA TYR A 52 -2.62 -4.39 -11.56
C TYR A 52 -1.33 -4.23 -12.38
N HIS A 53 -1.38 -4.59 -13.66
CA HIS A 53 -0.20 -4.67 -14.53
C HIS A 53 0.96 -5.48 -13.89
N ASN A 54 2.02 -4.79 -13.47
CA ASN A 54 3.26 -5.33 -12.91
C ASN A 54 3.36 -5.16 -11.37
N ILE A 55 2.32 -4.66 -10.71
CA ILE A 55 2.28 -4.49 -9.24
C ILE A 55 1.18 -5.36 -8.60
N HIS A 56 1.33 -5.64 -7.32
CA HIS A 56 0.31 -6.27 -6.49
C HIS A 56 -0.47 -5.20 -5.73
N VAL A 57 -1.79 -5.23 -5.79
CA VAL A 57 -2.67 -4.31 -5.06
C VAL A 57 -3.45 -5.12 -4.04
N VAL A 58 -3.38 -4.68 -2.79
CA VAL A 58 -4.04 -5.32 -1.65
C VAL A 58 -5.07 -4.35 -1.09
N TYR A 59 -6.29 -4.81 -0.91
CA TYR A 59 -7.28 -4.14 -0.07
C TYR A 59 -7.37 -4.91 1.22
N THR A 60 -7.20 -4.22 2.35
CA THR A 60 -7.27 -4.88 3.65
C THR A 60 -8.66 -5.47 3.92
N LYS A 61 -8.74 -6.42 4.83
CA LYS A 61 -10.03 -6.92 5.32
C LYS A 61 -10.65 -5.90 6.27
N GLU A 62 -11.95 -6.05 6.50
CA GLU A 62 -12.64 -5.32 7.57
C GLU A 62 -11.91 -5.50 8.92
N ALA A 63 -11.80 -4.41 9.68
CA ALA A 63 -11.09 -4.33 10.95
C ALA A 63 -9.57 -4.58 10.91
N GLU A 64 -8.95 -4.60 9.71
CA GLU A 64 -7.48 -4.56 9.55
C GLU A 64 -7.07 -3.27 8.84
N THR A 65 -6.16 -2.50 9.47
CA THR A 65 -5.61 -1.30 8.84
C THR A 65 -4.51 -1.66 7.85
N ALA A 66 -4.27 -0.76 6.88
CA ALA A 66 -3.15 -0.92 5.95
C ALA A 66 -1.80 -1.10 6.68
N ASP A 67 -1.61 -0.36 7.77
CA ASP A 67 -0.41 -0.43 8.60
C ASP A 67 -0.23 -1.82 9.24
N GLN A 68 -1.29 -2.36 9.88
CA GLN A 68 -1.26 -3.70 10.46
C GLN A 68 -0.94 -4.79 9.43
N PHE A 69 -1.46 -4.65 8.21
CA PHE A 69 -1.15 -5.57 7.11
C PHE A 69 0.34 -5.48 6.72
N ILE A 70 0.87 -4.26 6.59
CA ILE A 70 2.26 -4.01 6.24
C ILE A 70 3.19 -4.57 7.32
N GLU A 71 2.92 -4.32 8.61
CA GLU A 71 3.72 -4.85 9.72
C GLU A 71 3.82 -6.37 9.68
N LYS A 72 2.68 -7.07 9.53
CA LYS A 72 2.66 -8.54 9.44
C LYS A 72 3.47 -9.04 8.24
N THR A 73 3.27 -8.40 7.08
CA THR A 73 3.96 -8.75 5.84
C THR A 73 5.48 -8.54 5.97
N VAL A 74 5.90 -7.41 6.54
CA VAL A 74 7.31 -7.09 6.79
C VAL A 74 7.91 -8.08 7.80
N HIS A 75 7.18 -8.46 8.85
CA HIS A 75 7.66 -9.43 9.82
C HIS A 75 7.96 -10.80 9.18
N GLU A 76 7.07 -11.26 8.31
CA GLU A 76 7.20 -12.54 7.61
C GLU A 76 8.32 -12.51 6.56
N MET A 77 8.45 -11.39 5.83
CA MET A 77 9.39 -11.26 4.71
C MET A 77 10.78 -10.76 5.13
N GLY A 78 10.87 -9.91 6.15
CA GLY A 78 12.07 -9.14 6.53
C GLY A 78 13.25 -10.01 6.97
N ARG A 79 13.00 -11.25 7.37
CA ARG A 79 14.08 -12.22 7.68
C ARG A 79 14.75 -12.81 6.43
N LYS A 80 14.07 -12.81 5.29
CA LYS A 80 14.51 -13.47 4.04
C LYS A 80 14.80 -12.48 2.92
N TYR A 81 14.12 -11.35 2.91
CA TYR A 81 14.16 -10.38 1.83
C TYR A 81 14.51 -8.99 2.35
N HIS A 82 15.11 -8.19 1.47
CA HIS A 82 15.29 -6.78 1.73
C HIS A 82 13.98 -6.03 1.45
N VAL A 83 13.23 -5.73 2.51
CA VAL A 83 11.93 -5.07 2.40
C VAL A 83 12.11 -3.57 2.61
N THR A 84 11.43 -2.76 1.81
CA THR A 84 11.34 -1.30 1.99
C THR A 84 9.88 -0.89 2.06
N VAL A 85 9.53 -0.13 3.09
CA VAL A 85 8.17 0.39 3.25
C VAL A 85 8.15 1.89 2.99
N ALA A 86 7.17 2.33 2.21
CA ALA A 86 6.86 3.72 2.00
C ALA A 86 5.57 4.10 2.73
N THR A 87 5.73 4.87 3.81
CA THR A 87 4.61 5.44 4.58
C THR A 87 4.89 6.90 4.93
N SER A 88 3.82 7.68 5.13
CA SER A 88 3.87 9.04 5.63
C SER A 88 3.73 9.12 7.16
N ASP A 89 3.30 8.05 7.83
CA ASP A 89 3.23 8.00 9.29
C ASP A 89 4.63 7.75 9.88
N ALA A 90 4.94 8.41 11.00
CA ALA A 90 6.23 8.39 11.66
C ALA A 90 6.35 7.26 12.71
N LEU A 91 5.25 6.79 13.30
CA LEU A 91 5.29 5.73 14.32
C LEU A 91 5.59 4.35 13.72
N GLU A 92 4.96 4.03 12.59
CA GLU A 92 5.22 2.81 11.81
C GLU A 92 6.71 2.66 11.41
N GLN A 93 7.40 3.78 11.20
CA GLN A 93 8.82 3.80 10.81
C GLN A 93 9.74 3.18 11.87
N VAL A 94 9.40 3.29 13.15
CA VAL A 94 10.20 2.75 14.25
C VAL A 94 10.10 1.22 14.31
N ILE A 95 8.91 0.69 14.01
CA ILE A 95 8.62 -0.74 14.08
C ILE A 95 9.28 -1.48 12.91
N ILE A 96 9.23 -0.89 11.71
CA ILE A 96 9.79 -1.46 10.47
C ILE A 96 11.33 -1.58 10.54
N LEU A 97 12.01 -0.58 11.09
CA LEU A 97 13.48 -0.61 11.27
C LEU A 97 13.91 -1.69 12.27
N GLY A 98 13.13 -1.93 13.33
CA GLY A 98 13.38 -2.99 14.30
C GLY A 98 13.29 -4.41 13.73
N GLN A 99 12.68 -4.57 12.55
CA GLN A 99 12.49 -5.86 11.87
C GLN A 99 13.38 -6.07 10.63
N GLY A 100 14.36 -5.18 10.38
CA GLY A 100 15.35 -5.34 9.32
C GLY A 100 14.97 -4.77 7.95
N ALA A 101 13.87 -4.03 7.85
CA ALA A 101 13.46 -3.34 6.63
C ALA A 101 14.06 -1.93 6.54
N GLN A 102 14.30 -1.44 5.31
CA GLN A 102 14.81 -0.09 5.04
C GLN A 102 13.69 0.91 4.76
N ARG A 103 13.99 2.20 4.97
CA ARG A 103 13.04 3.31 4.81
C ARG A 103 13.09 3.90 3.40
N LEU A 104 11.92 4.15 2.81
CA LEU A 104 11.75 5.15 1.75
C LEU A 104 10.57 6.05 2.13
N SER A 105 10.74 7.36 2.24
CA SER A 105 9.58 8.22 2.54
C SER A 105 8.66 8.31 1.32
N ALA A 106 7.35 8.47 1.55
CA ALA A 106 6.40 8.73 0.46
C ALA A 106 6.80 9.95 -0.41
N ARG A 107 7.47 10.94 0.17
CA ARG A 107 8.02 12.11 -0.55
C ARG A 107 9.23 11.77 -1.42
N ASN A 108 10.03 10.79 -1.02
CA ASN A 108 11.20 10.30 -1.76
C ASN A 108 10.83 9.21 -2.78
N LEU A 109 9.59 8.70 -2.73
CA LEU A 109 8.98 7.90 -3.78
C LEU A 109 8.54 8.83 -4.93
N ARG A 110 9.49 9.20 -5.78
CA ARG A 110 9.24 9.95 -7.04
C ARG A 110 9.88 9.21 -8.20
#